data_AF-A0A4Q9QMQ5-F1
#
_entry.id   AF-A0A4Q9QMQ5-F1
#
_cell.length_a   1.000
_cell.length_b   1.000
_cell.length_c   1.000
_cell.angle_alpha   90.00
_cell.angle_beta   90.00
_cell.angle_gamma   90.00
#
_symmetry.space_group_name_H-M   'P 1'
#
loop_
_entity.id
_entity.type
_entity.pdbx_description
1 polymer ?
#
loop_
_entity_poly.entity_id
_entity_poly.type
_entity_poly.pdbx_seq_one_letter_code
_entity_poly.pdbx_strand_id
1 'polypeptide(L)'
;MRYKALLLCMLAGIAQAEDLHRDFGLQAMDERGCVLGNAAVQAPTLTLMAAAYGESEERKEMALAQMKKALEAGCPVDEPDQVGLSALNGAILYGEPELVAMLLEHDADPRRKIVSPKTTINGLDSFAFLDMLEARDSKRDRSAIRALLEGER
;
A
#
# COMPACT_ATOMS: atom_id res chain seq x y z
N MET A 1 -55.71 37.24 1.93
CA MET A 1 -54.84 36.29 2.67
C MET A 1 -53.97 35.56 1.66
N ARG A 2 -52.66 35.67 1.79
CA ARG A 2 -51.66 35.21 0.81
C ARG A 2 -51.52 33.69 0.86
N TYR A 3 -51.75 33.02 -0.27
CA TYR A 3 -51.37 31.63 -0.49
C TYR A 3 -49.84 31.50 -0.37
N LYS A 4 -49.37 30.61 0.50
CA LYS A 4 -47.99 30.11 0.47
C LYS A 4 -48.05 28.62 0.12
N ALA A 5 -47.68 28.33 -1.12
CA ALA A 5 -47.33 26.99 -1.56
C ALA A 5 -46.12 26.51 -0.74
N LEU A 6 -46.28 25.41 -0.01
CA LEU A 6 -45.14 24.66 0.48
C LEU A 6 -44.67 23.76 -0.66
N LEU A 7 -43.57 24.17 -1.30
CA LEU A 7 -42.80 23.33 -2.20
C LEU A 7 -42.20 22.16 -1.42
N LEU A 8 -42.56 20.97 -1.87
CA LEU A 8 -41.97 19.69 -1.54
C LEU A 8 -40.62 19.60 -2.28
N CYS A 9 -39.50 19.89 -1.61
CA CYS A 9 -38.18 19.58 -2.15
C CYS A 9 -37.78 18.17 -1.68
N MET A 10 -38.02 17.18 -2.53
CA MET A 10 -37.32 15.89 -2.47
C MET A 10 -35.84 16.14 -2.77
N LEU A 11 -34.98 16.00 -1.77
CA LEU A 11 -33.55 15.85 -2.01
C LEU A 11 -33.27 14.36 -2.22
N ALA A 12 -33.26 13.97 -3.49
CA ALA A 12 -32.62 12.76 -3.94
C ALA A 12 -31.10 12.98 -3.97
N GLY A 13 -30.35 11.98 -3.51
CA GLY A 13 -28.99 11.74 -3.97
C GLY A 13 -27.87 12.40 -3.17
N ILE A 14 -27.49 11.79 -2.06
CA ILE A 14 -26.08 11.57 -1.78
C ILE A 14 -25.93 10.10 -1.41
N ALA A 15 -25.48 9.31 -2.39
CA ALA A 15 -24.82 8.06 -2.11
C ALA A 15 -23.54 8.43 -1.34
N GLN A 16 -23.63 8.45 -0.02
CA GLN A 16 -22.41 8.34 0.77
C GLN A 16 -21.95 6.91 0.57
N ALA A 17 -20.79 6.75 -0.07
CA ALA A 17 -20.00 5.55 0.10
C ALA A 17 -19.70 5.47 1.60
N GLU A 18 -20.60 4.82 2.35
CA GLU A 18 -20.41 4.58 3.77
C GLU A 18 -19.19 3.67 3.90
N ASP A 19 -18.15 4.29 4.42
CA ASP A 19 -16.82 3.78 4.63
C ASP A 19 -16.83 2.34 5.14
N LEU A 20 -16.08 1.49 4.46
CA LEU A 20 -15.58 0.24 5.02
C LEU A 20 -14.49 0.57 6.09
N HIS A 21 -14.82 1.41 7.07
CA HIS A 21 -14.00 1.68 8.25
C HIS A 21 -14.35 0.64 9.31
N ARG A 22 -13.80 -0.57 9.15
CA ARG A 22 -13.53 -1.40 10.32
C ARG A 22 -12.30 -0.79 10.98
N ASP A 23 -12.54 -0.13 12.10
CA ASP A 23 -11.69 0.92 12.63
C ASP A 23 -10.36 0.36 13.20
N PHE A 24 -9.32 0.30 12.35
CA PHE A 24 -7.92 0.14 12.77
C PHE A 24 -7.35 1.45 13.35
N GLY A 25 -8.21 2.47 13.50
CA GLY A 25 -7.86 3.83 13.90
C GLY A 25 -7.10 4.60 12.83
N LEU A 26 -6.89 4.03 11.63
CA LEU A 26 -6.19 4.68 10.52
C LEU A 26 -7.18 5.52 9.70
N GLN A 27 -6.76 6.74 9.35
CA GLN A 27 -7.53 7.71 8.58
C GLN A 27 -6.69 8.25 7.44
N ALA A 28 -7.34 8.66 6.35
CA ALA A 28 -6.68 9.38 5.27
C ALA A 28 -6.17 10.74 5.78
N MET A 29 -4.90 11.03 5.52
CA MET A 29 -4.23 12.27 5.91
C MET A 29 -4.13 13.28 4.77
N ASP A 30 -4.51 12.86 3.56
CA ASP A 30 -4.65 13.69 2.38
C ASP A 30 -5.93 13.33 1.63
N GLU A 31 -6.36 14.22 0.73
CA GLU A 31 -7.64 14.10 0.01
C GLU A 31 -7.76 12.84 -0.85
N ARG A 32 -6.63 12.30 -1.32
CA ARG A 32 -6.59 11.11 -2.19
C ARG A 32 -6.45 9.81 -1.40
N GLY A 33 -6.13 9.90 -0.11
CA GLY A 33 -5.82 8.74 0.72
C GLY A 33 -4.49 8.09 0.34
N CYS A 34 -3.51 8.87 -0.14
CA CYS A 34 -2.17 8.37 -0.42
C CYS A 34 -1.33 8.16 0.84
N VAL A 35 -1.74 8.79 1.93
CA VAL A 35 -1.16 8.65 3.25
C VAL A 35 -2.25 8.27 4.23
N LEU A 36 -2.07 7.12 4.88
CA LEU A 36 -2.88 6.70 6.02
C LEU A 36 -2.12 6.94 7.31
N GLY A 37 -2.84 7.25 8.38
CA GLY A 37 -2.23 7.37 9.69
C GLY A 37 -3.21 7.54 10.83
N ASN A 38 -2.66 7.79 12.00
CA ASN A 38 -3.35 8.19 13.22
C ASN A 38 -2.38 9.01 14.09
N ALA A 39 -2.71 9.22 15.36
CA ALA A 39 -1.85 9.97 16.28
C ALA A 39 -0.46 9.33 16.53
N ALA A 40 -0.29 8.03 16.23
CA ALA A 40 0.94 7.28 16.49
C ALA A 40 1.77 7.02 15.22
N VAL A 41 1.14 6.82 14.06
CA VAL A 41 1.82 6.47 12.82
C VAL A 41 1.21 7.20 11.63
N GLN A 42 2.05 7.64 10.69
CA GLN A 42 1.62 8.15 9.39
C GLN A 42 2.61 7.64 8.34
N ALA A 43 2.10 7.04 7.26
CA ALA A 43 2.92 6.48 6.20
C ALA A 43 2.14 6.43 4.88
N PRO A 44 2.84 6.35 3.73
CA PRO A 44 2.20 6.06 2.46
C PRO A 44 1.29 4.83 2.58
N THR A 45 0.09 4.91 2.03
CA THR A 45 -0.93 3.86 2.14
C THR A 45 -0.40 2.51 1.67
N LEU A 46 0.34 2.49 0.56
CA LEU A 46 0.88 1.27 -0.01
C LEU A 46 1.93 0.61 0.90
N THR A 47 2.80 1.39 1.54
CA THR A 47 3.82 0.83 2.45
C THR A 47 3.19 0.31 3.74
N LEU A 48 2.22 1.06 4.29
CA LEU A 48 1.50 0.67 5.50
C LEU A 48 0.66 -0.59 5.30
N MET A 49 -0.06 -0.69 4.17
CA MET A 49 -0.90 -1.86 3.88
C MET A 49 -0.06 -3.09 3.50
N ALA A 50 1.07 -2.92 2.81
CA ALA A 50 1.99 -4.03 2.57
C ALA A 50 2.53 -4.65 3.87
N ALA A 51 2.78 -3.82 4.90
CA ALA A 51 3.18 -4.31 6.22
C ALA A 51 2.05 -5.01 6.99
N ALA A 52 0.81 -4.55 6.83
CA ALA A 52 -0.36 -5.13 7.49
C ALA A 52 -0.88 -6.41 6.81
N TYR A 53 -0.48 -6.67 5.56
CA TYR A 53 -1.02 -7.74 4.71
C TYR A 53 -0.95 -9.13 5.38
N GLY A 54 0.24 -9.55 5.83
CA GLY A 54 0.48 -10.91 6.32
C GLY A 54 -0.01 -11.21 7.74
N GLU A 55 -0.72 -10.29 8.41
CA GLU A 55 -1.09 -10.44 9.83
C GLU A 55 -2.31 -11.37 10.05
N SER A 56 -3.31 -11.33 9.17
CA SER A 56 -4.48 -12.24 9.16
C SER A 56 -5.19 -12.19 7.80
N GLU A 57 -6.06 -13.16 7.51
CA GLU A 57 -6.83 -13.16 6.24
C GLU A 57 -7.73 -11.93 6.12
N GLU A 58 -8.36 -11.50 7.21
CA GLU A 58 -9.17 -10.26 7.23
C GLU A 58 -8.30 -9.02 6.93
N ARG A 59 -7.04 -9.03 7.38
CA ARG A 59 -6.10 -7.95 7.08
C ARG A 59 -5.65 -7.96 5.63
N LYS A 60 -5.46 -9.14 5.02
CA LYS A 60 -5.13 -9.27 3.60
C LYS A 60 -6.18 -8.61 2.72
N GLU A 61 -7.44 -8.99 2.89
CA GLU A 61 -8.54 -8.45 2.09
C GLU A 61 -8.64 -6.93 2.21
N MET A 62 -8.56 -6.41 3.44
CA MET A 62 -8.54 -4.97 3.68
C MET A 62 -7.33 -4.30 3.01
N ALA A 63 -6.12 -4.83 3.22
CA ALA A 63 -4.90 -4.26 2.69
C ALA A 63 -4.96 -4.17 1.17
N LEU A 64 -5.38 -5.24 0.49
CA LEU A 64 -5.56 -5.25 -0.96
C LEU A 64 -6.59 -4.22 -1.41
N ALA A 65 -7.72 -4.11 -0.72
CA ALA A 65 -8.76 -3.13 -1.06
C ALA A 65 -8.23 -1.69 -0.93
N GLN A 66 -7.50 -1.37 0.14
CA GLN A 66 -6.91 -0.05 0.36
C GLN A 66 -5.79 0.25 -0.64
N MET A 67 -4.93 -0.73 -0.95
CA MET A 67 -3.87 -0.58 -1.95
C MET A 67 -4.43 -0.31 -3.35
N LYS A 68 -5.44 -1.08 -3.78
CA LYS A 68 -6.13 -0.87 -5.06
C LYS A 68 -6.76 0.51 -5.15
N LYS A 69 -7.49 0.93 -4.11
CA LYS A 69 -8.09 2.27 -4.06
C LYS A 69 -7.04 3.38 -4.17
N ALA A 70 -5.91 3.24 -3.48
CA ALA A 70 -4.82 4.21 -3.54
C ALA A 70 -4.18 4.26 -4.94
N LEU A 71 -3.93 3.11 -5.58
CA LEU A 71 -3.39 3.03 -6.94
C LEU A 71 -4.36 3.64 -7.96
N GLU A 72 -5.65 3.32 -7.87
CA GLU A 72 -6.71 3.92 -8.71
C GLU A 72 -6.83 5.43 -8.52
N ALA A 73 -6.55 5.94 -7.31
CA ALA A 73 -6.51 7.37 -7.01
C ALA A 73 -5.22 8.08 -7.49
N GLY A 74 -4.30 7.35 -8.13
CA GLY A 74 -3.05 7.89 -8.66
C GLY A 74 -2.03 8.19 -7.56
N CYS A 75 -2.06 7.46 -6.45
CA CYS A 75 -1.02 7.56 -5.44
C CYS A 75 0.31 7.00 -5.96
N PRO A 76 1.46 7.61 -5.61
CA PRO A 76 2.75 7.15 -6.13
C PRO A 76 3.09 5.75 -5.62
N VAL A 77 3.29 4.81 -6.55
CA VAL A 77 3.54 3.39 -6.25
C VAL A 77 4.85 3.17 -5.46
N ASP A 78 5.85 4.01 -5.73
CA ASP A 78 7.21 3.92 -5.17
C ASP A 78 7.48 4.88 -4.02
N GLU A 79 6.45 5.51 -3.45
CA GLU A 79 6.63 6.39 -2.28
C GLU A 79 7.17 5.58 -1.09
N PRO A 80 8.37 5.92 -0.58
CA PRO A 80 8.97 5.14 0.50
C PRO A 80 8.41 5.53 1.87
N ASP A 81 8.47 4.60 2.80
CA ASP A 81 8.25 4.87 4.23
C ASP A 81 9.42 5.66 4.85
N GLN A 82 9.33 5.91 6.16
CA GLN A 82 10.36 6.62 6.93
C GLN A 82 11.71 5.89 7.01
N VAL A 83 11.77 4.60 6.66
CA VAL A 83 12.99 3.80 6.62
C VAL A 83 13.58 3.75 5.20
N GLY A 84 12.86 4.24 4.19
CA GLY A 84 13.27 4.25 2.80
C GLY A 84 12.72 3.10 1.96
N LEU A 85 11.80 2.29 2.51
CA LEU A 85 11.22 1.14 1.82
C LEU A 85 9.93 1.54 1.10
N SER A 86 9.85 1.31 -0.22
CA SER A 86 8.58 1.33 -0.96
C SER A 86 7.73 0.10 -0.62
N ALA A 87 6.48 0.08 -1.09
CA ALA A 87 5.58 -1.06 -0.91
C ALA A 87 6.16 -2.34 -1.53
N LEU A 88 6.88 -2.24 -2.66
CA LEU A 88 7.52 -3.37 -3.32
C LEU A 88 8.59 -3.99 -2.41
N ASN A 89 9.41 -3.15 -1.77
CA ASN A 89 10.40 -3.64 -0.80
C ASN A 89 9.73 -4.27 0.43
N GLY A 90 8.60 -3.71 0.91
CA GLY A 90 7.79 -4.32 1.95
C GLY A 90 7.31 -5.73 1.57
N ALA A 91 6.70 -5.88 0.39
CA ALA A 91 6.25 -7.17 -0.12
C ALA A 91 7.39 -8.21 -0.21
N ILE A 92 8.58 -7.81 -0.65
CA ILE A 92 9.77 -8.67 -0.70
C ILE A 92 10.24 -9.07 0.72
N LEU A 93 10.27 -8.10 1.65
CA LEU A 93 10.67 -8.31 3.04
C LEU A 93 9.77 -9.36 3.70
N TYR A 94 8.44 -9.20 3.57
CA TYR A 94 7.45 -10.07 4.17
C TYR A 94 7.21 -11.36 3.39
N GLY A 95 7.74 -11.49 2.17
CA GLY A 95 7.63 -12.72 1.38
C GLY A 95 6.25 -12.90 0.74
N GLU A 96 5.67 -11.81 0.24
CA GLU A 96 4.30 -11.75 -0.28
C GLU A 96 4.29 -11.60 -1.81
N PRO A 97 4.34 -12.71 -2.58
CA PRO A 97 4.42 -12.65 -4.05
C PRO A 97 3.18 -12.02 -4.71
N GLU A 98 2.01 -12.13 -4.10
CA GLU A 98 0.78 -11.49 -4.61
C GLU A 98 0.90 -9.95 -4.61
N LEU A 99 1.47 -9.37 -3.56
CA LEU A 99 1.73 -7.94 -3.50
C LEU A 99 2.85 -7.53 -4.48
N VAL A 100 3.88 -8.36 -4.64
CA VAL A 100 4.93 -8.11 -5.65
C VAL A 100 4.31 -8.03 -7.04
N ALA A 101 3.48 -9.00 -7.42
CA ALA A 101 2.81 -9.02 -8.71
C ALA A 101 1.94 -7.76 -8.92
N MET A 102 1.05 -7.44 -7.96
CA MET A 102 0.21 -6.25 -8.05
C MET A 102 1.03 -4.96 -8.22
N LEU A 103 2.09 -4.79 -7.43
CA LEU A 103 2.87 -3.55 -7.46
C LEU A 103 3.62 -3.41 -8.79
N LEU A 104 4.16 -4.49 -9.33
CA LEU A 104 4.81 -4.49 -10.65
C LEU A 104 3.79 -4.22 -11.79
N GLU A 105 2.59 -4.81 -11.72
CA GLU A 105 1.48 -4.51 -12.65
C GLU A 105 1.07 -3.04 -12.65
N HIS A 106 1.36 -2.32 -11.56
CA HIS A 106 1.14 -0.89 -11.38
C HIS A 106 2.43 -0.06 -11.47
N ASP A 107 3.40 -0.52 -12.25
CA ASP A 107 4.63 0.19 -12.61
C ASP A 107 5.58 0.51 -11.43
N ALA A 108 5.56 -0.27 -10.34
CA ALA A 108 6.59 -0.17 -9.31
C ALA A 108 7.98 -0.45 -9.92
N ASP A 109 8.96 0.42 -9.69
CA ASP A 109 10.31 0.27 -10.25
C ASP A 109 11.19 -0.65 -9.37
N PRO A 110 11.47 -1.91 -9.78
CA PRO A 110 12.31 -2.81 -9.00
C PRO A 110 13.79 -2.40 -8.99
N ARG A 111 14.20 -1.42 -9.81
CA ARG A 111 15.56 -0.89 -9.89
C ARG A 111 15.75 0.38 -9.05
N ARG A 112 14.67 0.94 -8.50
CA ARG A 112 14.72 2.09 -7.59
C ARG A 112 15.55 1.73 -6.36
N LYS A 113 16.56 2.55 -6.08
CA LYS A 113 17.45 2.34 -4.92
C LYS A 113 16.76 2.78 -3.63
N ILE A 114 16.86 1.95 -2.61
CA ILE A 114 16.49 2.28 -1.23
C ILE A 114 17.41 3.40 -0.73
N VAL A 115 16.81 4.50 -0.26
CA VAL A 115 17.53 5.59 0.44
C VAL A 115 17.20 5.48 1.92
N SER A 116 18.14 4.97 2.72
CA SER A 116 17.90 4.65 4.13
C SER A 116 19.05 5.11 5.02
N PRO A 117 18.79 5.56 6.26
CA PRO A 117 19.87 5.74 7.24
C PRO A 117 20.52 4.40 7.63
N LYS A 118 19.88 3.26 7.33
CA LYS A 118 20.43 1.93 7.61
C LYS A 118 21.38 1.50 6.49
N THR A 119 22.67 1.50 6.76
CA THR A 119 23.73 1.13 5.80
C THR A 119 23.55 -0.24 5.15
N THR A 120 22.93 -1.18 5.86
CA THR A 120 22.68 -2.55 5.36
C THR A 120 21.78 -2.59 4.13
N ILE A 121 20.79 -1.70 4.03
CA ILE A 121 19.80 -1.69 2.94
C ILE A 121 19.96 -0.50 2.00
N ASN A 122 20.67 0.54 2.44
CA ASN A 122 20.88 1.74 1.65
C ASN A 122 21.64 1.44 0.35
N GLY A 123 21.10 1.91 -0.77
CA GLY A 123 21.65 1.69 -2.11
C GLY A 123 21.30 0.34 -2.75
N LEU A 124 20.57 -0.54 -2.05
CA LEU A 124 20.04 -1.76 -2.66
C LEU A 124 18.83 -1.43 -3.55
N ASP A 125 18.71 -2.12 -4.68
CA ASP A 125 17.44 -2.23 -5.42
C ASP A 125 16.69 -3.50 -4.95
N SER A 126 15.52 -3.77 -5.51
CA SER A 126 14.69 -4.91 -5.11
C SER A 126 15.38 -6.27 -5.34
N PHE A 127 16.23 -6.38 -6.36
CA PHE A 127 17.02 -7.60 -6.62
C PHE A 127 18.08 -7.83 -5.54
N ALA A 128 18.91 -6.83 -5.28
CA ALA A 128 19.97 -6.92 -4.29
C ALA A 128 19.40 -7.03 -2.86
N PHE A 129 18.23 -6.42 -2.61
CA PHE A 129 17.50 -6.55 -1.36
C PHE A 129 16.96 -7.97 -1.15
N LEU A 130 16.39 -8.59 -2.19
CA LEU A 130 15.98 -10.00 -2.17
C LEU A 130 17.17 -10.92 -1.89
N ASP A 131 18.28 -10.75 -2.62
CA ASP A 131 19.49 -11.56 -2.43
C ASP A 131 20.02 -11.46 -0.98
N MET A 132 20.03 -10.24 -0.43
CA MET A 132 20.42 -10.01 0.97
C MET A 132 19.48 -10.73 1.96
N LEU A 133 18.17 -10.73 1.71
CA LEU A 133 17.19 -11.38 2.58
C LEU A 133 17.31 -12.90 2.54
N GLU A 134 17.46 -13.50 1.36
CA GLU A 134 17.65 -14.95 1.22
C GLU A 134 18.96 -15.42 1.87
N ALA A 135 20.03 -14.62 1.79
CA ALA A 135 21.28 -14.90 2.48
C ALA A 135 21.14 -14.88 4.01
N ARG A 136 20.20 -14.09 4.55
CA ARG A 136 19.94 -13.97 6.00
C ARG A 136 18.90 -14.96 6.53
N ASP A 137 17.90 -15.28 5.73
CA ASP A 137 16.80 -16.17 6.06
C ASP A 137 16.50 -17.10 4.89
N SER A 138 17.30 -18.16 4.78
CA SER A 138 17.16 -19.18 3.74
C SER A 138 15.96 -20.12 3.96
N LYS A 139 15.22 -19.97 5.07
CA LYS A 139 14.05 -20.82 5.38
C LYS A 139 12.77 -20.27 4.79
N ARG A 140 12.65 -18.95 4.62
CA ARG A 140 11.51 -18.35 3.95
C ARG A 140 11.68 -18.46 2.44
N ASP A 141 10.76 -19.21 1.82
CA ASP A 141 10.70 -19.34 0.37
C ASP A 141 10.32 -18.01 -0.29
N ARG A 142 11.18 -17.52 -1.17
CA ARG A 142 10.96 -16.32 -2.01
C ARG A 142 11.13 -16.63 -3.49
N SER A 143 11.09 -17.90 -3.89
CA SER A 143 11.27 -18.34 -5.28
C SER A 143 10.25 -17.70 -6.24
N ALA A 144 8.98 -17.58 -5.82
CA ALA A 144 7.95 -16.89 -6.60
C ALA A 144 8.26 -15.40 -6.79
N ILE A 145 8.75 -14.72 -5.75
CA ILE A 145 9.16 -13.30 -5.82
C ILE A 145 10.35 -13.13 -6.78
N ARG A 146 11.33 -14.05 -6.70
CA ARG A 146 12.47 -14.06 -7.62
C ARG A 146 12.02 -14.16 -9.07
N ALA A 147 11.12 -15.09 -9.37
CA ALA A 147 10.60 -15.27 -10.72
C ALA A 147 9.87 -14.01 -11.24
N LEU A 148 9.09 -13.35 -10.38
CA LEU A 148 8.40 -12.09 -10.73
C LEU A 148 9.41 -10.98 -11.06
N LEU A 149 10.40 -10.73 -10.19
CA LEU A 149 11.42 -9.70 -10.44
C LEU A 149 12.27 -10.00 -11.69
N GLU A 150 12.60 -11.26 -11.95
CA GLU A 150 13.35 -11.65 -13.15
C GLU A 150 12.57 -11.42 -14.44
N GLY A 151 11.23 -11.42 -14.39
CA GLY A 151 10.38 -11.03 -15.52
C GLY A 151 10.47 -9.56 -15.90
N GLU A 152 10.90 -8.69 -14.97
CA GLU A 152 11.02 -7.23 -15.15
C GLU A 152 12.42 -6.79 -15.66
N ARG A 153 13.27 -7.74 -16.04
CA ARG A 153 14.65 -7.45 -16.50
C ARG A 153 14.73 -6.92 -17.92
#